data_AF-A0A9E5GZ27-F1
#
_entry.id   AF-A0A9E5GZ27-F1
#
_cell.length_a   1.000
_cell.length_b   1.000
_cell.length_c   1.000
_cell.angle_alpha   90.00
_cell.angle_beta   90.00
_cell.angle_gamma   90.00
#
_symmetry.space_group_name_H-M   'P 1'
#
loop_
_entity.id
_entity.type
_entity.pdbx_description
1 polymer ?
#
loop_
_entity_poly.entity_id
_entity_poly.type
_entity_poly.pdbx_seq_one_letter_code
_entity_poly.pdbx_strand_id
1 'polypeptide(L)'
;MIKEPKKLRQRWVAGGIHEIDLLEGVYGYCQVLEDPQVAFYHLFRKEGEPQPSLDEITQAPVSFKISVYGEGPFNRWPRLGKVPLDAEINKYEDHFRYNATTQEYSIIGHGYPPNGTTVPKERIKGLECQAVWQAVNVEQRLRDLHAGRLNYIVEMFRLRPKKEPFIKDFYADQGYDFHWIDHLLNKRDCSDKS
;
A
#
# COMPACT_ATOMS: atom_id res chain seq x y z
N MET A 1 -30.24 23.26 11.55
CA MET A 1 -28.81 22.90 11.43
C MET A 1 -28.70 21.39 11.48
N ILE A 2 -28.49 20.74 10.35
CA ILE A 2 -28.17 19.31 10.30
C ILE A 2 -26.70 19.20 10.70
N LYS A 3 -26.41 18.55 11.83
CA LYS A 3 -25.02 18.24 12.20
C LYS A 3 -24.49 17.27 11.15
N GLU A 4 -23.43 17.65 10.46
CA GLU A 4 -22.68 16.71 9.64
C GLU A 4 -22.29 15.50 10.50
N PRO A 5 -22.52 14.27 10.02
CA PRO A 5 -22.12 13.09 10.76
C PRO A 5 -20.60 13.10 10.93
N LYS A 6 -20.14 13.03 12.19
CA LYS A 6 -18.73 12.82 12.52
C LYS A 6 -18.23 11.60 11.74
N LYS A 7 -17.27 11.78 10.82
CA LYS A 7 -16.57 10.66 10.16
C LYS A 7 -16.00 9.74 11.25
N LEU A 8 -16.62 8.59 11.44
CA LEU A 8 -16.13 7.55 12.34
C LEU A 8 -14.81 7.04 11.78
N ARG A 9 -13.74 7.04 12.59
CA ARG A 9 -12.48 6.40 12.23
C ARG A 9 -12.76 4.94 11.91
N GLN A 10 -12.43 4.50 10.70
CA GLN A 10 -12.59 3.09 10.35
C GLN A 10 -11.47 2.29 11.02
N ARG A 11 -11.86 1.44 11.96
CA ARG A 11 -10.95 0.51 12.64
C ARG A 11 -10.40 -0.53 11.67
N TRP A 12 -9.20 -1.05 11.96
CA TRP A 12 -8.68 -2.25 11.33
C TRP A 12 -9.69 -3.39 11.51
N VAL A 13 -10.23 -3.91 10.40
CA VAL A 13 -11.18 -5.03 10.44
C VAL A 13 -10.70 -6.11 9.50
N ALA A 14 -10.14 -7.18 10.08
CA ALA A 14 -9.72 -8.36 9.32
C ALA A 14 -10.84 -8.87 8.41
N GLY A 15 -10.46 -9.18 7.17
CA GLY A 15 -11.34 -9.55 6.06
C GLY A 15 -12.01 -8.38 5.35
N GLY A 16 -11.83 -7.13 5.81
CA GLY A 16 -12.43 -5.95 5.20
C GLY A 16 -11.90 -5.73 3.78
N ILE A 17 -12.81 -5.60 2.81
CA ILE A 17 -12.49 -5.27 1.42
C ILE A 17 -12.68 -3.79 1.21
N HIS A 18 -11.67 -3.11 0.69
CA HIS A 18 -11.68 -1.67 0.44
C HIS A 18 -11.36 -1.35 -1.02
N GLU A 19 -12.00 -0.31 -1.54
CA GLU A 19 -11.69 0.30 -2.83
C GLU A 19 -10.77 1.50 -2.62
N ILE A 20 -9.85 1.70 -3.56
CA ILE A 20 -8.81 2.72 -3.52
C ILE A 20 -8.93 3.54 -4.79
N ASP A 21 -9.25 4.83 -4.65
CA ASP A 21 -9.18 5.80 -5.75
C ASP A 21 -7.71 6.03 -6.13
N LEU A 22 -7.36 5.67 -7.36
CA LEU A 22 -6.04 5.81 -7.96
C LEU A 22 -5.98 7.02 -8.92
N LEU A 23 -6.94 7.95 -8.81
CA LEU A 23 -7.09 9.11 -9.69
C LEU A 23 -7.38 8.73 -11.14
N GLU A 24 -7.70 9.74 -11.95
CA GLU A 24 -7.99 9.58 -13.39
C GLU A 24 -9.08 8.54 -13.69
N GLY A 25 -10.02 8.37 -12.74
CA GLY A 25 -11.09 7.40 -12.84
C GLY A 25 -10.61 5.95 -12.75
N VAL A 26 -9.44 5.67 -12.16
CA VAL A 26 -8.95 4.30 -11.94
C VAL A 26 -9.13 3.92 -10.47
N TYR A 27 -9.59 2.70 -10.23
CA TYR A 27 -9.80 2.15 -8.89
C TYR A 27 -9.02 0.85 -8.72
N GLY A 28 -8.43 0.67 -7.54
CA GLY A 28 -7.79 -0.57 -7.10
C GLY A 28 -8.45 -1.13 -5.84
N TYR A 29 -8.05 -2.34 -5.44
CA TYR A 29 -8.72 -3.07 -4.35
C TYR A 29 -7.73 -3.71 -3.37
N CYS A 30 -8.11 -3.76 -2.10
CA CYS A 30 -7.34 -4.43 -1.07
C CYS A 30 -8.20 -5.19 -0.07
N GLN A 31 -7.61 -6.19 0.59
CA GLN A 31 -8.18 -6.90 1.72
C GLN A 31 -7.31 -6.73 2.96
N VAL A 32 -7.94 -6.32 4.06
CA VAL A 32 -7.30 -6.23 5.37
C VAL A 32 -7.10 -7.65 5.91
N LEU A 33 -5.85 -8.03 6.20
CA LEU A 33 -5.53 -9.32 6.80
C LEU A 33 -5.59 -9.23 8.33
N GLU A 34 -5.17 -10.28 9.03
CA GLU A 34 -4.80 -10.11 10.43
C GLU A 34 -3.65 -9.10 10.54
N ASP A 35 -3.68 -8.30 11.61
CA ASP A 35 -2.73 -7.22 11.82
C ASP A 35 -1.29 -7.76 11.75
N PRO A 36 -0.38 -7.10 11.02
CA PRO A 36 -0.44 -5.74 10.50
C PRO A 36 -0.45 -5.65 8.97
N GLN A 37 -0.86 -6.67 8.22
CA GLN A 37 -0.74 -6.69 6.76
C GLN A 37 -2.05 -6.46 6.02
N VAL A 38 -1.94 -5.80 4.87
CA VAL A 38 -3.03 -5.63 3.91
C VAL A 38 -2.57 -6.25 2.59
N ALA A 39 -3.41 -7.10 1.99
CA ALA A 39 -3.18 -7.65 0.67
C ALA A 39 -3.77 -6.71 -0.39
N PHE A 40 -2.98 -6.38 -1.41
CA PHE A 40 -3.40 -5.54 -2.53
C PHE A 40 -3.51 -6.38 -3.80
N TYR A 41 -4.65 -6.29 -4.48
CA TYR A 41 -4.97 -7.15 -5.62
C TYR A 41 -4.52 -6.54 -6.95
N HIS A 42 -4.14 -7.41 -7.88
CA HIS A 42 -3.91 -7.09 -9.28
C HIS A 42 -5.24 -6.98 -10.04
N LEU A 43 -6.11 -6.09 -9.56
CA LEU A 43 -7.43 -5.84 -10.13
C LEU A 43 -7.66 -4.34 -10.17
N PHE A 44 -7.99 -3.85 -11.37
CA PHE A 44 -8.25 -2.43 -11.61
C PHE A 44 -9.59 -2.26 -12.33
N ARG A 45 -10.24 -1.14 -12.05
CA ARG A 45 -11.45 -0.71 -12.76
C ARG A 45 -11.35 0.72 -13.19
N LYS A 46 -11.97 1.03 -14.33
CA LYS A 46 -12.17 2.39 -14.79
C LYS A 46 -13.55 2.90 -14.40
N GLU A 47 -13.66 4.20 -14.22
CA GLU A 47 -14.93 4.89 -14.01
C GLU A 47 -15.90 4.55 -15.14
N GLY A 48 -17.12 4.17 -14.79
CA GLY A 48 -18.14 3.68 -15.72
C GLY A 48 -18.14 2.16 -15.94
N GLU A 49 -17.09 1.44 -15.52
CA GLU A 49 -17.13 -0.03 -15.47
C GLU A 49 -17.90 -0.52 -14.23
N PRO A 50 -18.57 -1.68 -14.29
CA PRO A 50 -19.22 -2.26 -13.13
C PRO A 50 -18.22 -2.52 -11.99
N GLN A 51 -18.59 -2.10 -10.78
CA GLN A 51 -17.83 -2.41 -9.57
C GLN A 51 -17.75 -3.95 -9.39
N PRO A 52 -16.54 -4.52 -9.18
CA PRO A 52 -16.37 -5.95 -9.04
C PRO A 52 -17.07 -6.46 -7.78
N SER A 53 -17.54 -7.70 -7.84
CA SER A 53 -18.06 -8.39 -6.66
C SER A 53 -16.95 -8.67 -5.66
N LEU A 54 -17.31 -8.93 -4.40
CA LEU A 54 -16.31 -9.31 -3.39
C LEU A 54 -15.58 -10.61 -3.79
N ASP A 55 -16.30 -11.56 -4.37
CA ASP A 55 -15.73 -12.82 -4.87
C ASP A 55 -14.69 -12.56 -5.97
N GLU A 56 -15.02 -11.70 -6.94
CA GLU A 56 -14.09 -11.32 -8.00
C GLU A 56 -12.82 -10.66 -7.45
N ILE A 57 -12.95 -9.75 -6.47
CA ILE A 57 -11.80 -9.12 -5.81
C ILE A 57 -10.91 -10.19 -5.15
N THR A 58 -11.50 -11.11 -4.39
CA THR A 58 -10.72 -12.13 -3.66
C THR A 58 -10.12 -13.23 -4.54
N GLN A 59 -10.63 -13.42 -5.75
CA GLN A 59 -10.06 -14.35 -6.74
C GLN A 59 -8.95 -13.71 -7.58
N ALA A 60 -8.82 -12.39 -7.54
CA ALA A 60 -7.75 -11.71 -8.26
C ALA A 60 -6.36 -12.05 -7.67
N PRO A 61 -5.29 -12.07 -8.47
CA PRO A 61 -3.95 -12.28 -7.96
C PRO A 61 -3.55 -11.21 -6.93
N VAL A 62 -2.94 -11.61 -5.81
CA VAL A 62 -2.33 -10.64 -4.88
C VAL A 62 -1.05 -10.11 -5.49
N SER A 63 -0.93 -8.79 -5.60
CA SER A 63 0.28 -8.13 -6.12
C SER A 63 1.36 -7.98 -5.05
N PHE A 64 0.97 -7.68 -3.81
CA PHE A 64 1.86 -7.55 -2.65
C PHE A 64 1.06 -7.52 -1.34
N LYS A 65 1.67 -7.95 -0.23
CA LYS A 65 1.17 -7.71 1.12
C LYS A 65 2.14 -6.81 1.89
N ILE A 66 1.64 -5.73 2.47
CA ILE A 66 2.47 -4.77 3.21
C ILE A 66 1.75 -4.28 4.45
N SER A 67 2.54 -3.75 5.39
CA SER A 67 2.02 -3.01 6.53
C SER A 67 1.79 -1.55 6.20
N VAL A 68 0.61 -1.05 6.58
CA VAL A 68 0.23 0.35 6.40
C VAL A 68 0.21 1.10 7.73
N TYR A 69 0.40 2.43 7.69
CA TYR A 69 0.49 3.25 8.89
C TYR A 69 -0.85 3.43 9.60
N GLY A 70 -1.13 2.54 10.55
CA GLY A 70 -2.30 2.60 11.42
C GLY A 70 -3.62 2.60 10.64
N GLU A 71 -4.62 3.30 11.17
CA GLU A 71 -5.97 3.37 10.58
C GLU A 71 -6.12 4.46 9.49
N GLY A 72 -5.06 5.25 9.26
CA GLY A 72 -5.08 6.40 8.34
C GLY A 72 -5.62 6.07 6.94
N PRO A 73 -5.13 5.00 6.28
CA PRO A 73 -5.61 4.59 4.96
C PRO A 73 -7.10 4.19 4.93
N PHE A 74 -7.62 3.53 5.96
CA PHE A 74 -9.02 3.09 5.95
C PHE A 74 -10.02 4.24 6.16
N ASN A 75 -9.56 5.42 6.55
CA ASN A 75 -10.40 6.62 6.59
C ASN A 75 -10.62 7.25 5.20
N ARG A 76 -9.83 6.85 4.20
CA ARG A 76 -9.88 7.36 2.82
C ARG A 76 -10.31 6.29 1.81
N TRP A 77 -10.07 5.01 2.09
CA TRP A 77 -10.49 3.90 1.25
C TRP A 77 -11.86 3.37 1.71
N PRO A 78 -12.96 3.58 0.96
CA PRO A 78 -14.27 3.08 1.35
C PRO A 78 -14.28 1.55 1.45
N ARG A 79 -14.95 1.02 2.48
CA ARG A 79 -15.15 -0.42 2.65
C ARG A 79 -16.33 -0.88 1.80
N LEU A 80 -16.10 -1.85 0.93
CA LEU A 80 -17.13 -2.48 0.10
C LEU A 80 -17.84 -3.62 0.81
N GLY A 81 -17.13 -4.32 1.70
CA GLY A 81 -17.67 -5.46 2.42
C GLY A 81 -16.63 -6.14 3.29
N LYS A 82 -16.93 -7.39 3.68
CA LYS A 82 -16.02 -8.24 4.43
C LYS A 82 -16.13 -9.67 3.92
N VAL A 83 -14.99 -10.29 3.67
CA VAL A 83 -14.88 -11.70 3.30
C VAL A 83 -14.01 -12.40 4.37
N PRO A 84 -14.38 -13.62 4.81
CA PRO A 84 -13.52 -14.41 5.69
C PRO A 84 -12.11 -14.59 5.10
N LEU A 85 -11.09 -14.56 5.96
CA LEU A 85 -9.72 -14.85 5.56
C LEU A 85 -9.50 -16.36 5.64
N ASP A 86 -9.02 -16.95 4.56
CA ASP A 86 -8.46 -18.30 4.62
C ASP A 86 -6.99 -18.28 5.11
N ALA A 87 -6.44 -19.45 5.40
CA ALA A 87 -5.10 -19.59 5.94
C ALA A 87 -4.00 -19.15 4.96
N GLU A 88 -4.24 -19.23 3.66
CA GLU A 88 -3.23 -18.92 2.63
C GLU A 88 -3.13 -17.42 2.40
N ILE A 89 -4.26 -16.74 2.26
CA ILE A 89 -4.27 -15.27 2.15
C ILE A 89 -3.78 -14.62 3.44
N ASN A 90 -4.10 -15.21 4.61
CA ASN A 90 -3.68 -14.69 5.91
C ASN A 90 -2.24 -15.02 6.28
N LYS A 91 -1.54 -15.83 5.47
CA LYS A 91 -0.12 -16.10 5.69
C LYS A 91 0.68 -14.80 5.57
N TYR A 92 1.34 -14.45 6.67
CA TYR A 92 2.20 -13.27 6.76
C TYR A 92 3.34 -13.36 5.75
N GLU A 93 3.54 -12.30 4.97
CA GLU A 93 4.71 -12.17 4.11
C GLU A 93 5.90 -11.64 4.91
N ASP A 94 6.97 -12.42 5.01
CA ASP A 94 8.20 -11.98 5.66
C ASP A 94 8.78 -10.77 4.93
N HIS A 95 9.29 -9.81 5.71
CA HIS A 95 9.97 -8.62 5.21
C HIS A 95 11.37 -8.54 5.82
N PHE A 96 12.25 -7.74 5.23
CA PHE A 96 13.54 -7.44 5.85
C PHE A 96 13.61 -6.01 6.37
N ARG A 97 14.45 -5.75 7.36
CA ARG A 97 14.82 -4.41 7.81
C ARG A 97 16.29 -4.19 7.55
N TYR A 98 16.67 -2.96 7.20
CA TYR A 98 18.06 -2.54 7.14
C TYR A 98 18.32 -1.47 8.20
N ASN A 99 19.29 -1.70 9.07
CA ASN A 99 19.75 -0.71 10.05
C ASN A 99 20.90 0.09 9.44
N ALA A 100 20.68 1.37 9.14
CA ALA A 100 21.70 2.22 8.53
C ALA A 100 22.90 2.51 9.46
N THR A 101 22.70 2.45 10.78
CA THR A 101 23.74 2.70 11.77
C THR A 101 24.67 1.51 11.91
N THR A 102 24.14 0.29 12.02
CA THR A 102 24.94 -0.94 12.17
C THR A 102 25.26 -1.63 10.86
N GLN A 103 24.62 -1.20 9.76
CA GLN A 103 24.68 -1.81 8.44
C GLN A 103 24.21 -3.28 8.40
N GLU A 104 23.36 -3.67 9.35
CA GLU A 104 22.85 -5.04 9.47
C GLU A 104 21.48 -5.19 8.80
N TYR A 105 21.22 -6.41 8.34
CA TYR A 105 19.92 -6.84 7.85
C TYR A 105 19.23 -7.72 8.89
N SER A 106 17.92 -7.60 9.02
CA SER A 106 17.11 -8.47 9.88
C SER A 106 15.86 -8.93 9.13
N ILE A 107 15.38 -10.15 9.38
CA ILE A 107 14.07 -10.60 8.89
C ILE A 107 13.04 -10.42 9.99
N ILE A 108 11.87 -9.92 9.62
CA ILE A 108 10.69 -9.84 10.46
C ILE A 108 9.53 -10.56 9.77
N GLY A 109 8.76 -11.30 10.55
CA GLY A 109 7.59 -12.01 10.05
C GLY A 109 7.22 -13.20 10.91
N HIS A 110 6.50 -14.14 10.33
CA HIS A 110 5.91 -15.23 11.10
C HIS A 110 7.00 -16.20 11.59
N GLY A 111 7.11 -16.36 12.91
CA GLY A 111 8.15 -17.19 13.55
C GLY A 111 9.44 -16.44 13.92
N TYR A 112 9.52 -15.14 13.67
CA TYR A 112 10.62 -14.28 14.13
C TYR A 112 10.21 -13.46 15.36
N PRO A 113 11.16 -13.06 16.23
CA PRO A 113 10.86 -12.14 17.32
C PRO A 113 10.37 -10.78 16.77
N PRO A 114 9.62 -9.98 17.54
CA PRO A 114 9.07 -8.69 17.07
C PRO A 114 10.12 -7.70 16.52
N ASN A 115 11.34 -7.78 17.06
CA ASN A 115 12.46 -6.93 16.63
C ASN A 115 13.21 -7.50 15.41
N GLY A 116 12.83 -8.69 14.95
CA GLY A 116 13.47 -9.44 13.88
C GLY A 116 14.71 -10.19 14.32
N THR A 117 15.24 -11.00 13.41
CA THR A 117 16.49 -11.74 13.58
C THR A 117 17.51 -11.23 12.59
N THR A 118 18.69 -10.83 13.06
CA THR A 118 19.80 -10.42 12.20
C THR A 118 20.25 -11.58 11.32
N VAL A 119 20.40 -11.33 10.01
CA VAL A 119 20.77 -12.33 9.01
C VAL A 119 21.78 -11.75 8.00
N PRO A 120 22.58 -12.60 7.32
CA PRO A 120 23.40 -12.14 6.21
C PRO A 120 22.54 -11.72 5.01
N LYS A 121 23.08 -10.86 4.15
CA LYS A 121 22.36 -10.23 3.03
C LYS A 121 21.74 -11.23 2.04
N GLU A 122 22.36 -12.39 1.89
CA GLU A 122 21.90 -13.43 0.95
C GLU A 122 20.54 -14.00 1.38
N ARG A 123 20.22 -13.96 2.69
CA ARG A 123 18.97 -14.47 3.26
C ARG A 123 17.78 -13.56 3.03
N ILE A 124 17.99 -12.29 2.67
CA ILE A 124 16.91 -11.34 2.37
C ILE A 124 16.57 -11.28 0.88
N LYS A 125 17.22 -12.09 0.05
CA LYS A 125 16.98 -12.10 -1.40
C LYS A 125 15.53 -12.53 -1.67
N GLY A 126 14.77 -11.66 -2.32
CA GLY A 126 13.36 -11.89 -2.65
C GLY A 126 12.38 -11.39 -1.60
N LEU A 127 12.86 -10.91 -0.44
CA LEU A 127 12.02 -10.22 0.54
C LEU A 127 11.93 -8.74 0.22
N GLU A 128 10.77 -8.14 0.49
CA GLU A 128 10.60 -6.70 0.45
C GLU A 128 11.12 -6.06 1.75
N CYS A 129 11.62 -4.83 1.66
CA CYS A 129 11.98 -4.09 2.86
C CYS A 129 10.70 -3.71 3.63
N GLN A 130 10.69 -3.97 4.93
CA GLN A 130 9.69 -3.43 5.82
C GLN A 130 9.76 -1.91 5.74
N ALA A 131 8.67 -1.33 5.28
CA ALA A 131 8.40 0.08 5.33
C ALA A 131 7.03 0.28 5.95
N VAL A 132 6.84 1.42 6.59
CA VAL A 132 5.55 1.80 7.13
C VAL A 132 4.87 2.69 6.10
N TRP A 133 3.97 2.11 5.33
CA TRP A 133 3.40 2.76 4.16
C TRP A 133 2.26 3.71 4.55
N GLN A 134 2.39 4.99 4.19
CA GLN A 134 1.27 5.92 4.18
C GLN A 134 0.37 5.60 2.98
N ALA A 135 -0.94 5.85 3.09
CA ALA A 135 -1.92 5.49 2.06
C ALA A 135 -1.54 5.97 0.65
N VAL A 136 -1.16 7.23 0.56
CA VAL A 136 -0.59 7.93 -0.60
C VAL A 136 0.60 7.25 -1.27
N ASN A 137 1.48 6.62 -0.49
CA ASN A 137 2.61 5.86 -1.02
C ASN A 137 2.12 4.53 -1.62
N VAL A 138 1.10 3.93 -1.00
CA VAL A 138 0.43 2.73 -1.52
C VAL A 138 -0.33 3.06 -2.81
N GLU A 139 -1.08 4.16 -2.83
CA GLU A 139 -1.80 4.67 -4.01
C GLU A 139 -0.83 4.91 -5.17
N GLN A 140 0.33 5.54 -4.92
CA GLN A 140 1.38 5.68 -5.95
C GLN A 140 1.90 4.32 -6.44
N ARG A 141 2.15 3.36 -5.52
CA ARG A 141 2.61 2.02 -5.90
C ARG A 141 1.59 1.28 -6.77
N LEU A 142 0.31 1.42 -6.45
CA LEU A 142 -0.78 0.84 -7.26
C LEU A 142 -0.91 1.52 -8.62
N ARG A 143 -0.76 2.85 -8.70
CA ARG A 143 -0.71 3.59 -9.98
C ARG A 143 0.48 3.17 -10.84
N ASP A 144 1.65 3.00 -10.24
CA ASP A 144 2.84 2.52 -10.95
C ASP A 144 2.63 1.09 -11.45
N LEU A 145 2.07 0.22 -10.61
CA LEU A 145 1.71 -1.15 -10.99
C LEU A 145 0.71 -1.18 -12.15
N HIS A 146 -0.35 -0.38 -12.09
CA HIS A 146 -1.35 -0.27 -13.15
C HIS A 146 -0.72 0.16 -14.49
N ALA A 147 0.25 1.07 -14.42
CA ALA A 147 0.95 1.59 -15.59
C ALA A 147 2.18 0.79 -16.02
N GLY A 148 2.49 -0.33 -15.35
CA GLY A 148 3.67 -1.15 -15.64
C GLY A 148 5.01 -0.46 -15.32
N ARG A 149 5.02 0.50 -14.40
CA ARG A 149 6.21 1.23 -13.94
C ARG A 149 6.77 0.64 -12.65
N LEU A 150 8.07 0.82 -12.43
CA LEU A 150 8.71 0.58 -11.15
C LEU A 150 8.30 1.66 -10.15
N ASN A 151 8.06 1.25 -8.90
CA ASN A 151 7.76 2.18 -7.82
C ASN A 151 9.05 2.67 -7.14
N TYR A 152 9.14 3.98 -6.96
CA TYR A 152 10.32 4.63 -6.37
C TYR A 152 10.67 4.08 -4.99
N ILE A 153 9.69 3.99 -4.09
CA ILE A 153 9.94 3.60 -2.69
C ILE A 153 10.44 2.15 -2.61
N VAL A 154 9.84 1.24 -3.38
CA VAL A 154 10.25 -0.15 -3.46
C VAL A 154 11.70 -0.26 -3.93
N GLU A 155 12.04 0.40 -5.04
CA GLU A 155 13.39 0.35 -5.62
C GLU A 155 14.43 1.07 -4.75
N MET A 156 14.07 2.21 -4.15
CA MET A 156 14.90 2.91 -3.18
C MET A 156 15.32 1.98 -2.03
N PHE A 157 14.38 1.24 -1.44
CA PHE A 157 14.70 0.28 -0.39
C PHE A 157 15.53 -0.91 -0.89
N ARG A 158 15.29 -1.38 -2.12
CA ARG A 158 16.06 -2.45 -2.74
C ARG A 158 17.53 -2.06 -2.99
N LEU A 159 17.77 -0.78 -3.28
CA LEU A 159 19.11 -0.26 -3.59
C LEU A 159 19.99 -0.09 -2.34
N ARG A 160 19.44 -0.13 -1.13
CA ARG A 160 20.21 0.10 0.10
C ARG A 160 21.39 -0.88 0.25
N PRO A 161 22.60 -0.38 0.58
CA PRO A 161 22.92 0.99 1.04
C PRO A 161 23.42 1.97 -0.06
N LYS A 162 23.16 1.70 -1.34
CA LYS A 162 23.64 2.57 -2.43
C LYS A 162 22.96 3.94 -2.40
N LYS A 163 23.60 4.93 -3.04
CA LYS A 163 23.01 6.26 -3.26
C LYS A 163 21.70 6.13 -4.04
N GLU A 164 20.63 6.63 -3.46
CA GLU A 164 19.28 6.61 -4.01
C GLU A 164 19.14 7.71 -5.09
N PRO A 165 18.51 7.46 -6.25
CA PRO A 165 18.22 8.51 -7.23
C PRO A 165 17.23 9.51 -6.64
N PHE A 166 17.24 10.75 -7.14
CA PHE A 166 16.18 11.69 -6.78
C PHE A 166 14.87 11.21 -7.41
N ILE A 167 13.75 11.29 -6.68
CA ILE A 167 12.46 10.71 -7.11
C ILE A 167 12.00 11.19 -8.49
N LYS A 168 12.25 12.46 -8.84
CA LYS A 168 11.91 12.97 -10.18
C LYS A 168 12.75 12.31 -11.26
N ASP A 169 14.05 12.16 -11.04
CA ASP A 169 14.95 11.54 -12.00
C ASP A 169 14.57 10.07 -12.20
N PHE A 170 14.24 9.36 -11.11
CA PHE A 170 13.78 7.96 -11.16
C PHE A 170 12.52 7.77 -12.02
N TYR A 171 11.57 8.69 -11.95
CA TYR A 171 10.37 8.62 -12.78
C TYR A 171 10.58 9.16 -14.19
N ALA A 172 11.42 10.17 -14.36
CA ALA A 172 11.80 10.70 -15.67
C ALA A 172 12.50 9.62 -16.53
N ASP A 173 13.36 8.80 -15.91
CA ASP A 173 14.01 7.64 -16.55
C ASP A 173 13.00 6.59 -17.04
N GLN A 174 11.77 6.61 -16.51
CA GLN A 174 10.66 5.75 -16.92
C GLN A 174 9.65 6.47 -17.84
N GLY A 175 9.98 7.68 -18.31
CA GLY A 175 9.10 8.49 -19.14
C GLY A 175 7.89 9.05 -18.41
N TYR A 176 7.94 9.18 -17.08
CA TYR A 176 6.87 9.74 -16.26
C TYR A 176 7.28 11.08 -15.64
N ASP A 177 6.55 12.15 -15.96
CA ASP A 177 6.74 13.45 -15.31
C ASP A 177 6.08 13.43 -13.93
N PHE A 178 6.88 13.06 -12.93
CA PHE A 178 6.38 12.93 -11.57
C PHE A 178 6.07 14.29 -10.95
N HIS A 179 4.79 14.50 -10.65
CA HIS A 179 4.32 15.63 -9.87
C HIS A 179 3.87 15.17 -8.49
N TRP A 180 4.42 15.78 -7.43
CA TRP A 180 3.99 15.55 -6.04
C TRP A 180 2.51 15.93 -5.77
N ILE A 181 1.85 16.51 -6.77
CA ILE A 181 0.49 17.03 -6.76
C ILE A 181 -0.57 15.93 -6.55
N ASP A 182 -0.27 14.66 -6.84
CA ASP A 182 -1.14 13.52 -6.51
C ASP A 182 -1.37 13.32 -5.01
N HIS A 183 -0.58 14.02 -4.20
CA HIS A 183 -0.54 13.87 -2.75
C HIS A 183 -1.39 14.94 -2.01
N LEU A 184 -1.88 15.97 -2.71
CA LEU A 184 -2.51 17.17 -2.10
C LEU A 184 -3.80 17.69 -2.80
N LEU A 185 -4.26 17.12 -3.91
CA LEU A 185 -5.31 17.74 -4.74
C LEU A 185 -6.78 17.57 -4.33
N ASN A 186 -7.09 17.05 -3.15
CA ASN A 186 -8.43 17.22 -2.56
C ASN A 186 -8.44 18.25 -1.41
N LYS A 187 -7.77 19.40 -1.60
CA LYS A 187 -8.36 20.67 -1.17
C LYS A 187 -9.35 21.18 -2.23
N ARG A 188 -10.39 20.40 -2.52
CA ARG A 188 -11.67 20.93 -3.00
C ARG A 188 -12.64 20.89 -1.82
N ASP A 189 -12.41 21.84 -0.92
CA ASP A 189 -13.40 22.44 -0.01
C ASP A 189 -12.87 23.85 0.30
N CYS A 190 -12.73 24.65 -0.76
CA CYS A 190 -12.73 26.10 -0.67
C CYS A 190 -14.08 26.58 -1.23
N SER A 191 -15.13 26.29 -0.47
CA SER A 191 -16.48 26.87 -0.49
C SER A 191 -17.00 26.61 0.92
N ASP A 192 -17.24 27.54 1.83
CA ASP A 192 -17.47 28.97 1.76
C ASP A 192 -16.88 29.61 3.02
N LYS A 193 -16.23 30.76 2.87
CA LYS A 193 -16.17 31.76 3.93
C LYS A 193 -16.71 33.06 3.34
N SER A 194 -18.04 33.15 3.35
CA SER A 194 -18.76 34.42 3.52
C SER A 194 -18.94 34.67 5.02
#